data_AF-A0AA38HJR7-F1
#
_entry.id   AF-A0AA38HJR7-F1
#
_cell.length_a   1.000
_cell.length_b   1.000
_cell.length_c   1.000
_cell.angle_alpha   90.00
_cell.angle_beta   90.00
_cell.angle_gamma   90.00
#
_symmetry.space_group_name_H-M   'P 1'
#
loop_
_entity.id
_entity.type
_entity.pdbx_description
1 polymer ?
#
loop_
_entity_poly.entity_id
_entity_poly.type
_entity_poly.pdbx_seq_one_letter_code
_entity_poly.pdbx_strand_id
1 'polypeptide(L)'
;MPMIQAYALEVHQKSKDNRISPWIDGWLPLMLTLHRIVMRCSIDLRTRALNITFELLRAYGDCFTQQNWVDLFHVFFRLFDDQRLPAAFDEKKVWVETTCTVALFPMMETITQHFAILAPPVLGSFLERLQWCLEKGSGLLATSAVQCLSMLVLRNCGALQPAMWELIVRRIISMFETTMPHELMNFRPPEATAEGAGHTLSECALVKCVVQLELLHAVEDILLPQRFDLPTNEAPSRSECPSRGSAYEYLSTEYVTALLQILLKSHNFAKSFNANLQQRQLLLKAGCLKKLPHLLKQEKLSQRVYIAVLLRIYEDHSRQDVWGSAEEQLISIAVDAINTCIEEQSTSNERARSTSTGNLILLLRGLLRSPSEKFRTHIARYYRPLVSLLCLEIKNSTLRCALGEIFLRITREYICTGGAPF
;
A
#
# COMPACT_ATOMS: atom_id res chain seq x y z
N MET A 1 4.35 -32.95 19.12
CA MET A 1 5.43 -32.29 18.38
C MET A 1 6.66 -33.18 18.15
N PRO A 2 7.24 -33.88 19.15
CA PRO A 2 8.50 -34.62 18.94
C PRO A 2 8.41 -35.73 17.89
N MET A 3 7.27 -36.42 17.74
CA MET A 3 7.12 -37.45 16.70
C MET A 3 7.13 -36.91 15.26
N ILE A 4 6.55 -35.74 14.98
CA ILE A 4 6.56 -35.16 13.62
C ILE A 4 7.96 -34.67 13.26
N GLN A 5 8.66 -34.07 14.22
CA GLN A 5 10.05 -33.65 14.04
C GLN A 5 11.00 -34.84 13.86
N ALA A 6 10.80 -35.93 14.62
CA ALA A 6 11.55 -37.17 14.46
C ALA A 6 11.32 -37.81 13.07
N TYR A 7 10.06 -37.85 12.61
CA TYR A 7 9.73 -38.34 11.27
C TYR A 7 10.33 -37.47 10.17
N ALA A 8 10.25 -36.14 10.29
CA ALA A 8 10.86 -35.21 9.34
C ALA A 8 12.38 -35.39 9.26
N LEU A 9 13.04 -35.60 10.40
CA LEU A 9 14.47 -35.90 10.46
C LEU A 9 14.80 -37.24 9.79
N GLU A 10 13.98 -38.28 10.00
CA GLU A 10 14.13 -39.58 9.36
C GLU A 10 13.99 -39.49 7.84
N VAL A 11 12.98 -38.75 7.34
CA VAL A 11 12.80 -38.50 5.90
C VAL A 11 13.99 -37.74 5.33
N HIS A 12 14.49 -36.73 6.04
CA HIS A 12 15.68 -35.98 5.61
C HIS A 12 16.94 -36.85 5.55
N GLN A 13 17.14 -37.75 6.52
CA GLN A 13 18.25 -38.70 6.51
C GLN A 13 18.14 -39.68 5.33
N LYS A 14 16.95 -40.27 5.12
CA LYS A 14 16.69 -41.18 3.98
C LYS A 14 16.87 -40.50 2.62
N SER A 15 16.67 -39.18 2.54
CA SER A 15 16.92 -38.39 1.33
C SER A 15 18.39 -38.39 0.89
N LYS A 16 19.33 -38.64 1.81
CA LYS A 16 20.76 -38.71 1.50
C LYS A 16 21.19 -40.10 1.01
N ASP A 17 20.40 -41.13 1.29
CA ASP A 17 20.73 -42.53 1.03
C ASP A 17 20.26 -43.04 -0.34
N ASN A 18 19.55 -42.23 -1.15
CA ASN A 18 19.06 -42.56 -2.51
C ASN A 18 18.21 -43.83 -2.66
N ARG A 19 17.69 -44.40 -1.55
CA ARG A 19 16.93 -45.66 -1.56
C ARG A 19 15.43 -45.50 -1.89
N ILE A 20 14.89 -44.28 -1.80
CA ILE A 20 13.44 -43.95 -1.87
C ILE A 20 13.29 -42.55 -2.48
N SER A 21 12.17 -42.23 -3.16
CA SER A 21 11.85 -40.84 -3.54
C SER A 21 11.44 -40.05 -2.29
N PRO A 22 12.30 -39.20 -1.71
CA PRO A 22 12.05 -38.61 -0.39
C PRO A 22 10.86 -37.65 -0.40
N TRP A 23 10.56 -37.11 -1.58
CA TRP A 23 9.37 -36.32 -1.83
C TRP A 23 8.10 -37.16 -1.78
N ILE A 24 7.99 -38.19 -2.61
CA ILE A 24 6.75 -38.96 -2.80
C ILE A 24 6.45 -39.82 -1.56
N ASP A 25 7.47 -40.41 -0.96
CA ASP A 25 7.30 -41.41 0.08
C ASP A 25 7.43 -40.82 1.50
N GLY A 26 7.75 -39.54 1.62
CA GLY A 26 7.99 -38.87 2.89
C GLY A 26 7.34 -37.49 3.00
N TRP A 27 7.92 -36.49 2.33
CA TRP A 27 7.51 -35.09 2.49
C TRP A 27 6.10 -34.80 2.00
N LEU A 28 5.73 -35.28 0.81
CA LEU A 28 4.41 -35.01 0.22
C LEU A 28 3.27 -35.62 1.06
N PRO A 29 3.31 -36.90 1.49
CA PRO A 29 2.30 -37.46 2.39
C PRO A 29 2.19 -36.69 3.71
N LEU A 30 3.31 -36.25 4.29
CA LEU A 30 3.32 -35.46 5.52
C LEU A 30 2.62 -34.10 5.32
N MET A 31 3.00 -33.38 4.27
CA MET A 31 2.41 -32.07 3.93
C MET A 31 0.92 -32.18 3.60
N LEU A 32 0.52 -33.21 2.85
CA LEU A 32 -0.89 -33.47 2.55
C LEU A 32 -1.70 -33.83 3.81
N THR A 33 -1.09 -34.54 4.76
CA THR A 33 -1.74 -34.88 6.03
C THR A 33 -1.95 -33.63 6.88
N LEU A 34 -0.93 -32.77 7.00
CA LEU A 34 -1.05 -31.48 7.69
C LEU A 34 -2.08 -30.59 7.00
N HIS A 35 -2.09 -30.51 5.68
CA HIS A 35 -3.09 -29.76 4.93
C HIS A 35 -4.51 -30.30 5.16
N ARG A 36 -4.71 -31.62 5.23
CA ARG A 36 -6.02 -32.21 5.56
C ARG A 36 -6.49 -31.81 6.96
N ILE A 37 -5.58 -31.71 7.94
CA ILE A 37 -5.91 -31.20 9.28
C ILE A 37 -6.35 -29.73 9.18
N VAL A 38 -5.63 -28.90 8.43
CA VAL A 38 -6.02 -27.50 8.19
C VAL A 38 -7.42 -27.41 7.56
N MET A 39 -7.74 -28.27 6.59
CA MET A 39 -9.02 -28.23 5.89
C MET A 39 -10.22 -28.75 6.70
N ARG A 40 -10.02 -29.61 7.70
CA ARG A 40 -11.13 -30.37 8.32
C ARG A 40 -11.27 -30.20 9.83
N CYS A 41 -10.23 -29.80 10.53
CA CYS A 41 -10.22 -29.78 11.99
C CYS A 41 -10.64 -28.42 12.57
N SER A 42 -10.70 -28.32 13.91
CA SER A 42 -10.99 -27.08 14.63
C SER A 42 -9.89 -26.03 14.46
N ILE A 43 -10.22 -24.75 14.68
CA ILE A 43 -9.31 -23.61 14.53
C ILE A 43 -7.95 -23.81 15.23
N ASP A 44 -7.92 -24.36 16.44
CA ASP A 44 -6.67 -24.60 17.19
C ASP A 44 -5.77 -25.60 16.48
N LEU A 45 -6.37 -26.66 15.93
CA LEU A 45 -5.65 -27.68 15.16
C LEU A 45 -5.20 -27.13 13.80
N ARG A 46 -5.99 -26.27 13.14
CA ARG A 46 -5.59 -25.62 11.89
C ARG A 46 -4.37 -24.73 12.09
N THR A 47 -4.43 -23.83 13.06
CA THR A 47 -3.32 -22.91 13.40
C THR A 47 -2.05 -23.69 13.75
N ARG A 48 -2.17 -24.74 14.57
CA ARG A 48 -1.03 -25.58 14.93
C ARG A 48 -0.46 -26.35 13.75
N ALA A 49 -1.30 -26.89 12.88
CA ALA A 49 -0.86 -27.59 11.67
C ALA A 49 -0.16 -26.64 10.68
N LEU A 50 -0.66 -25.42 10.51
CA LEU A 50 0.00 -24.37 9.71
C LEU A 50 1.39 -24.04 10.28
N ASN A 51 1.48 -23.78 11.59
CA ASN A 51 2.76 -23.47 12.22
C ASN A 51 3.78 -24.60 12.02
N ILE A 52 3.38 -25.85 12.27
CA ILE A 52 4.24 -27.03 12.04
C ILE A 52 4.66 -27.10 10.56
N THR A 53 3.72 -26.89 9.63
CA THR A 53 4.00 -26.92 8.20
C THR A 53 5.10 -25.92 7.84
N PHE A 54 4.96 -24.66 8.21
CA PHE A 54 5.93 -23.62 7.85
C PHE A 54 7.24 -23.70 8.65
N GLU A 55 7.23 -24.26 9.88
CA GLU A 55 8.46 -24.62 10.59
C GLU A 55 9.27 -25.67 9.83
N LEU A 56 8.61 -26.72 9.31
CA LEU A 56 9.26 -27.75 8.52
C LEU A 56 9.82 -27.19 7.21
N LEU A 57 9.06 -26.32 6.53
CA LEU A 57 9.53 -25.68 5.29
C LEU A 57 10.73 -24.77 5.53
N ARG A 58 10.72 -24.00 6.63
CA ARG A 58 11.86 -23.16 7.00
C ARG A 58 13.11 -23.98 7.31
N ALA A 59 12.96 -25.16 7.93
CA ALA A 59 14.06 -26.00 8.35
C ALA A 59 14.62 -26.92 7.26
N TYR A 60 13.77 -27.43 6.36
CA TYR A 60 14.12 -28.47 5.39
C TYR A 60 13.87 -28.08 3.93
N GLY A 61 13.40 -26.86 3.67
CA GLY A 61 13.04 -26.37 2.33
C GLY A 61 14.18 -26.40 1.32
N ASP A 62 15.43 -26.35 1.77
CA ASP A 62 16.62 -26.46 0.90
C ASP A 62 16.74 -27.83 0.23
N CYS A 63 16.03 -28.85 0.73
CA CYS A 63 15.99 -30.19 0.12
C CYS A 63 14.98 -30.28 -1.04
N PHE A 64 14.17 -29.25 -1.27
CA PHE A 64 13.05 -29.31 -2.20
C PHE A 64 13.46 -28.79 -3.58
N THR A 65 13.14 -29.57 -4.61
CA THR A 65 13.29 -29.13 -6.01
C THR A 65 12.21 -28.10 -6.35
N GLN A 66 12.38 -27.41 -7.49
CA GLN A 66 11.39 -26.46 -7.97
C GLN A 66 10.01 -27.11 -8.17
N GLN A 67 9.96 -28.33 -8.69
CA GLN A 67 8.70 -29.04 -8.89
C GLN A 67 8.02 -29.38 -7.56
N ASN A 68 8.79 -29.83 -6.56
CA ASN A 68 8.25 -30.12 -5.22
C ASN A 68 7.59 -28.87 -4.61
N TRP A 69 8.25 -27.73 -4.77
CA TRP A 69 7.74 -26.44 -4.34
C TRP A 69 6.46 -26.03 -5.06
N VAL A 70 6.41 -26.19 -6.38
CA VAL A 70 5.21 -25.91 -7.19
C VAL A 70 4.04 -26.77 -6.74
N ASP A 71 4.23 -28.08 -6.61
CA ASP A 71 3.20 -29.02 -6.13
C ASP A 71 2.68 -28.61 -4.75
N LEU A 72 3.59 -28.22 -3.85
CA LEU A 72 3.24 -27.81 -2.49
C LEU A 72 2.44 -26.49 -2.46
N PHE A 73 2.89 -25.47 -3.19
CA PHE A 73 2.19 -24.19 -3.23
C PHE A 73 0.82 -24.32 -3.91
N HIS A 74 0.66 -25.22 -4.89
CA HIS A 74 -0.67 -25.56 -5.41
C HIS A 74 -1.61 -26.14 -4.35
N VAL A 75 -1.09 -26.86 -3.35
CA VAL A 75 -1.89 -27.33 -2.21
C VAL A 75 -2.24 -26.16 -1.29
N PHE A 76 -1.27 -25.31 -0.96
CA PHE A 76 -1.47 -24.15 -0.09
C PHE A 76 -2.41 -23.10 -0.67
N PHE A 77 -2.38 -22.85 -1.97
CA PHE A 77 -3.28 -21.90 -2.63
C PHE A 77 -4.75 -22.32 -2.60
N ARG A 78 -5.05 -23.58 -2.28
CA ARG A 78 -6.43 -24.05 -2.04
C ARG A 78 -7.04 -23.49 -0.76
N LEU A 79 -6.22 -22.94 0.16
CA LEU A 79 -6.73 -22.21 1.32
C LEU A 79 -7.44 -20.90 0.93
N PHE A 80 -7.18 -20.41 -0.29
CA PHE A 80 -7.67 -19.16 -0.85
C PHE A 80 -8.52 -19.41 -2.11
N ASP A 81 -9.38 -20.44 -2.07
CA ASP A 81 -10.24 -20.85 -3.17
C ASP A 81 -11.70 -20.87 -2.69
N ASP A 82 -12.56 -20.11 -3.36
CA ASP A 82 -13.98 -20.00 -2.99
C ASP A 82 -14.70 -21.36 -3.04
N GLN A 83 -14.29 -22.29 -3.90
CA GLN A 83 -14.87 -23.63 -3.97
C GLN A 83 -14.47 -24.52 -2.78
N ARG A 84 -13.45 -24.11 -2.02
CA ARG A 84 -12.90 -24.86 -0.88
C ARG A 84 -13.28 -24.27 0.46
N LEU A 85 -13.92 -23.10 0.47
CA LEU A 85 -14.41 -22.48 1.68
C LEU A 85 -15.62 -23.23 2.27
N PRO A 86 -15.81 -23.17 3.59
CA PRO A 86 -17.05 -23.65 4.21
C PRO A 86 -18.29 -23.04 3.54
N ALA A 87 -19.33 -23.84 3.36
CA ALA A 87 -20.55 -23.40 2.68
C ALA A 87 -21.36 -22.40 3.53
N ALA A 88 -21.30 -22.52 4.86
CA ALA A 88 -21.98 -21.62 5.77
C ALA A 88 -21.28 -20.25 5.84
N PHE A 89 -22.05 -19.16 5.77
CA PHE A 89 -21.53 -17.79 5.75
C PHE A 89 -20.66 -17.46 6.97
N ASP A 90 -21.11 -17.80 8.18
CA ASP A 90 -20.37 -17.53 9.41
C ASP A 90 -19.07 -18.33 9.48
N GLU A 91 -19.08 -19.59 9.06
CA GLU A 91 -17.87 -20.42 8.99
C GLU A 91 -16.89 -19.92 7.93
N LYS A 92 -17.40 -19.42 6.78
CA LYS A 92 -16.59 -18.77 5.74
C LYS A 92 -15.92 -17.52 6.29
N LYS A 93 -16.65 -16.68 7.02
CA LYS A 93 -16.09 -15.48 7.67
C LYS A 93 -14.99 -15.84 8.67
N VAL A 94 -15.24 -16.80 9.55
CA VAL A 94 -14.24 -17.28 10.53
C VAL A 94 -13.02 -17.86 9.83
N TRP A 95 -13.19 -18.64 8.76
CA TRP A 95 -12.08 -19.18 7.97
C TRP A 95 -11.17 -18.08 7.42
N VAL A 96 -11.77 -17.06 6.80
CA VAL A 96 -11.09 -15.91 6.21
C VAL A 96 -10.33 -15.13 7.29
N GLU A 97 -10.96 -14.85 8.42
CA GLU A 97 -10.35 -14.04 9.49
C GLU A 97 -9.24 -14.76 10.25
N THR A 98 -9.26 -16.10 10.26
CA THR A 98 -8.33 -16.90 11.06
C THR A 98 -7.34 -17.69 10.20
N THR A 99 -7.82 -18.66 9.43
CA THR A 99 -6.99 -19.62 8.71
C THR A 99 -6.24 -18.96 7.55
N CYS A 100 -6.93 -18.14 6.73
CA CYS A 100 -6.28 -17.40 5.64
C CYS A 100 -5.28 -16.37 6.19
N THR A 101 -5.67 -15.59 7.19
CA THR A 101 -4.81 -14.55 7.81
C THR A 101 -3.54 -15.16 8.39
N VAL A 102 -3.65 -16.26 9.14
CA VAL A 102 -2.50 -16.95 9.77
C VAL A 102 -1.56 -17.55 8.73
N ALA A 103 -2.08 -18.05 7.61
CA ALA A 103 -1.26 -18.73 6.60
C ALA A 103 -0.47 -17.75 5.71
N LEU A 104 -0.95 -16.51 5.56
CA LEU A 104 -0.46 -15.56 4.57
C LEU A 104 1.01 -15.14 4.79
N PHE A 105 1.36 -14.68 6.00
CA PHE A 105 2.72 -14.23 6.31
C PHE A 105 3.76 -15.36 6.21
N PRO A 106 3.54 -16.56 6.78
CA PRO A 106 4.44 -17.67 6.60
C PRO A 106 4.66 -18.09 5.13
N MET A 107 3.63 -17.98 4.26
CA MET A 107 3.80 -18.20 2.83
C MET A 107 4.72 -17.15 2.20
N MET A 108 4.49 -15.86 2.46
CA MET A 108 5.35 -14.78 1.97
C MET A 108 6.79 -14.93 2.47
N GLU A 109 6.98 -15.29 3.74
CA GLU A 109 8.31 -15.55 4.31
C GLU A 109 9.01 -16.73 3.64
N THR A 110 8.29 -17.82 3.35
CA THR A 110 8.84 -18.99 2.65
C THR A 110 9.25 -18.63 1.22
N ILE A 111 8.41 -17.89 0.50
CA ILE A 111 8.74 -17.37 -0.85
C ILE A 111 9.99 -16.50 -0.79
N THR A 112 10.09 -15.62 0.22
CA THR A 112 11.26 -14.74 0.40
C THR A 112 12.52 -15.52 0.75
N GLN A 113 12.42 -16.55 1.60
CA GLN A 113 13.57 -17.36 2.03
C GLN A 113 14.17 -18.15 0.87
N HIS A 114 13.34 -18.76 0.02
CA HIS A 114 13.79 -19.57 -1.14
C HIS A 114 13.48 -18.87 -2.47
N PHE A 115 13.64 -17.55 -2.53
CA PHE A 115 13.18 -16.71 -3.62
C PHE A 115 13.67 -17.15 -5.00
N ALA A 116 14.95 -17.52 -5.12
CA ALA A 116 15.57 -17.88 -6.40
C ALA A 116 14.87 -19.06 -7.10
N ILE A 117 14.41 -20.07 -6.36
CA ILE A 117 13.76 -21.26 -6.92
C ILE A 117 12.23 -21.12 -6.95
N LEU A 118 11.64 -20.45 -5.95
CA LEU A 118 10.19 -20.31 -5.77
C LEU A 118 9.56 -19.20 -6.59
N ALA A 119 10.21 -18.03 -6.68
CA ALA A 119 9.58 -16.86 -7.25
C ALA A 119 9.16 -17.03 -8.72
N PRO A 120 9.99 -17.60 -9.63
CA PRO A 120 9.62 -17.71 -11.04
C PRO A 120 8.29 -18.45 -11.29
N PRO A 121 8.03 -19.64 -10.72
CA PRO A 121 6.76 -20.34 -10.94
C PRO A 121 5.62 -19.91 -10.01
N VAL A 122 5.90 -19.40 -8.80
CA VAL A 122 4.87 -19.21 -7.75
C VAL A 122 4.39 -17.76 -7.62
N LEU A 123 5.22 -16.77 -7.97
CA LEU A 123 4.95 -15.35 -7.68
C LEU A 123 3.59 -14.88 -8.24
N GLY A 124 3.30 -15.19 -9.51
CA GLY A 124 2.04 -14.79 -10.14
C GLY A 124 0.80 -15.33 -9.42
N SER A 125 0.83 -16.62 -9.05
CA SER A 125 -0.25 -17.27 -8.30
C SER A 125 -0.39 -16.71 -6.89
N PHE A 126 0.73 -16.40 -6.22
CA PHE A 126 0.70 -15.76 -4.90
C PHE A 126 0.07 -14.36 -4.96
N LEU A 127 0.46 -13.55 -5.95
CA LEU A 127 -0.11 -12.22 -6.20
C LEU A 127 -1.62 -12.27 -6.46
N GLU A 128 -2.12 -13.30 -7.15
CA GLU A 128 -3.56 -13.55 -7.30
C GLU A 128 -4.25 -13.87 -5.97
N ARG A 129 -3.60 -14.63 -5.07
CA ARG A 129 -4.16 -14.90 -3.74
C ARG A 129 -4.17 -13.66 -2.85
N LEU A 130 -3.17 -12.79 -2.97
CA LEU A 130 -3.20 -11.49 -2.32
C LEU A 130 -4.37 -10.66 -2.83
N GLN A 131 -4.63 -10.60 -4.14
CA GLN A 131 -5.80 -9.89 -4.66
C GLN A 131 -7.11 -10.51 -4.17
N TRP A 132 -7.21 -11.84 -4.19
CA TRP A 132 -8.38 -12.56 -3.68
C TRP A 132 -8.68 -12.18 -2.23
N CYS A 133 -7.65 -12.03 -1.38
CA CYS A 133 -7.79 -11.60 0.01
C CYS A 133 -8.43 -10.20 0.16
N LEU A 134 -8.15 -9.27 -0.76
CA LEU A 134 -8.73 -7.93 -0.75
C LEU A 134 -10.24 -7.95 -1.04
N GLU A 135 -10.70 -8.95 -1.79
CA GLU A 135 -12.09 -9.08 -2.24
C GLU A 135 -13.00 -9.83 -1.25
N LYS A 136 -12.44 -10.42 -0.17
CA LYS A 136 -13.24 -11.22 0.78
C LYS A 136 -14.05 -10.41 1.81
N GLY A 137 -13.91 -9.09 1.84
CA GLY A 137 -14.66 -8.24 2.77
C GLY A 137 -14.20 -8.34 4.24
N SER A 138 -13.02 -8.90 4.51
CA SER A 138 -12.38 -8.85 5.82
C SER A 138 -11.28 -7.80 5.82
N GLY A 139 -11.43 -6.76 6.64
CA GLY A 139 -10.42 -5.70 6.79
C GLY A 139 -9.07 -6.25 7.27
N LEU A 140 -9.07 -7.17 8.24
CA LEU A 140 -7.85 -7.78 8.78
C LEU A 140 -7.08 -8.56 7.72
N LEU A 141 -7.77 -9.42 6.95
CA LEU A 141 -7.13 -10.21 5.90
C LEU A 141 -6.60 -9.31 4.78
N ALA A 142 -7.37 -8.30 4.37
CA ALA A 142 -6.97 -7.41 3.30
C ALA A 142 -5.76 -6.55 3.69
N THR A 143 -5.71 -6.00 4.90
CA THR A 143 -4.52 -5.31 5.42
C THR A 143 -3.31 -6.24 5.48
N SER A 144 -3.48 -7.48 5.96
CA SER A 144 -2.41 -8.47 5.98
C SER A 144 -1.88 -8.80 4.57
N ALA A 145 -2.77 -8.87 3.57
CA ALA A 145 -2.43 -9.08 2.17
C ALA A 145 -1.59 -7.96 1.58
N VAL A 146 -1.99 -6.71 1.81
CA VAL A 146 -1.24 -5.53 1.35
C VAL A 146 0.13 -5.45 2.05
N GLN A 147 0.21 -5.77 3.34
CA GLN A 147 1.48 -5.80 4.06
C GLN A 147 2.41 -6.91 3.55
N CYS A 148 1.87 -8.09 3.22
CA CYS A 148 2.65 -9.17 2.61
C CYS A 148 3.18 -8.76 1.23
N LEU A 149 2.40 -8.04 0.42
CA LEU A 149 2.85 -7.48 -0.85
C LEU A 149 4.04 -6.53 -0.65
N SER A 150 3.90 -5.54 0.24
CA SER A 150 4.98 -4.58 0.54
C SER A 150 6.25 -5.31 1.01
N MET A 151 6.13 -6.25 1.96
CA MET A 151 7.25 -7.03 2.46
C MET A 151 7.91 -7.90 1.39
N LEU A 152 7.14 -8.56 0.53
CA LEU A 152 7.64 -9.37 -0.57
C LEU A 152 8.47 -8.52 -1.53
N VAL A 153 7.97 -7.33 -1.91
CA VAL A 153 8.66 -6.42 -2.81
C VAL A 153 9.94 -5.89 -2.18
N LEU A 154 9.85 -5.32 -0.97
CA LEU A 154 10.98 -4.65 -0.33
C LEU A 154 12.11 -5.61 0.04
N ARG A 155 11.79 -6.83 0.49
CA ARG A 155 12.81 -7.83 0.87
C ARG A 155 13.51 -8.45 -0.33
N ASN A 156 12.90 -8.41 -1.53
CA ASN A 156 13.41 -9.12 -2.71
C ASN A 156 13.69 -8.18 -3.90
N CYS A 157 13.61 -6.85 -3.72
CA CYS A 157 13.71 -5.87 -4.81
C CYS A 157 14.98 -6.03 -5.66
N GLY A 158 16.13 -6.35 -5.05
CA GLY A 158 17.38 -6.60 -5.77
C GLY A 158 17.44 -7.91 -6.58
N ALA A 159 16.54 -8.86 -6.33
CA ALA A 159 16.48 -10.14 -7.02
C ALA A 159 15.33 -10.23 -8.04
N LEU A 160 14.42 -9.26 -8.05
CA LEU A 160 13.27 -9.23 -8.94
C LEU A 160 13.68 -8.99 -10.40
N GLN A 161 13.30 -9.92 -11.27
CA GLN A 161 13.53 -9.84 -12.70
C GLN A 161 12.49 -8.92 -13.39
N PRO A 162 12.76 -8.37 -14.58
CA PRO A 162 11.83 -7.48 -15.28
C PRO A 162 10.41 -8.05 -15.46
N ALA A 163 10.29 -9.33 -15.81
CA ALA A 163 8.99 -10.02 -15.94
C ALA A 163 8.24 -10.14 -14.59
N MET A 164 8.98 -10.26 -13.48
CA MET A 164 8.38 -10.29 -12.14
C MET A 164 7.87 -8.90 -11.73
N TRP A 165 8.61 -7.84 -12.07
CA TRP A 165 8.16 -6.46 -11.86
C TRP A 165 6.88 -6.15 -12.62
N GLU A 166 6.77 -6.60 -13.87
CA GLU A 166 5.54 -6.47 -14.66
C GLU A 166 4.34 -7.10 -13.92
N LEU A 167 4.50 -8.33 -13.42
CA LEU A 167 3.45 -9.01 -12.66
C LEU A 167 3.05 -8.25 -11.40
N ILE A 168 4.04 -7.74 -10.64
CA ILE A 168 3.82 -7.00 -9.39
C ILE A 168 3.09 -5.69 -9.67
N VAL A 169 3.60 -4.87 -10.60
CA VAL A 169 3.04 -3.54 -10.92
C VAL A 169 1.64 -3.68 -11.50
N ARG A 170 1.44 -4.61 -12.45
CA ARG A 170 0.11 -4.90 -13.01
C ARG A 170 -0.87 -5.33 -11.92
N ARG A 171 -0.42 -6.14 -10.95
CA ARG A 171 -1.28 -6.58 -9.86
C ARG A 171 -1.59 -5.45 -8.88
N ILE A 172 -0.62 -4.59 -8.53
CA ILE A 172 -0.87 -3.39 -7.71
C ILE A 172 -1.94 -2.51 -8.38
N ILE A 173 -1.81 -2.22 -9.68
CA ILE A 173 -2.79 -1.43 -10.42
C ILE A 173 -4.17 -2.07 -10.33
N SER A 174 -4.27 -3.38 -10.61
CA SER A 174 -5.53 -4.11 -10.52
C SER A 174 -6.12 -4.07 -9.11
N MET A 175 -5.31 -4.17 -8.05
CA MET A 175 -5.77 -4.07 -6.66
C MET A 175 -6.35 -2.70 -6.34
N PHE A 176 -5.74 -1.62 -6.83
CA PHE A 176 -6.32 -0.27 -6.69
C PHE A 176 -7.65 -0.18 -7.42
N GLU A 177 -7.73 -0.64 -8.67
CA GLU A 177 -8.95 -0.54 -9.49
C GLU A 177 -10.12 -1.33 -8.91
N THR A 178 -9.91 -2.57 -8.46
CA THR A 178 -11.00 -3.42 -7.92
C THR A 178 -11.48 -2.96 -6.54
N THR A 179 -10.65 -2.24 -5.80
CA THR A 179 -10.97 -1.81 -4.42
C THR A 179 -11.35 -0.33 -4.32
N MET A 180 -11.50 0.39 -5.43
CA MET A 180 -12.09 1.72 -5.42
C MET A 180 -13.52 1.67 -4.85
N PRO A 181 -13.87 2.44 -3.80
CA PRO A 181 -15.16 2.35 -3.13
C PRO A 181 -16.23 3.21 -3.86
N HIS A 182 -16.46 2.92 -5.15
CA HIS A 182 -17.41 3.66 -6.00
C HIS A 182 -18.84 3.68 -5.44
N GLU A 183 -19.19 2.71 -4.61
CA GLU A 183 -20.47 2.64 -3.90
C GLU A 183 -20.73 3.89 -3.05
N LEU A 184 -19.68 4.55 -2.52
CA LEU A 184 -19.82 5.80 -1.77
C LEU A 184 -20.37 6.94 -2.63
N MET A 185 -19.88 7.03 -3.88
CA MET A 185 -20.26 8.09 -4.82
C MET A 185 -21.60 7.80 -5.50
N ASN A 186 -21.90 6.53 -5.71
CA ASN A 186 -23.09 6.09 -6.45
C ASN A 186 -24.25 5.70 -5.53
N PHE A 187 -24.09 5.78 -4.21
CA PHE A 187 -25.13 5.45 -3.25
C PHE A 187 -26.41 6.26 -3.53
N ARG A 188 -27.52 5.54 -3.67
CA ARG A 188 -28.87 6.11 -3.77
C ARG A 188 -29.74 5.44 -2.71
N PRO A 189 -30.55 6.20 -1.97
CA PRO A 189 -31.54 5.59 -1.09
C PRO A 189 -32.54 4.79 -1.95
N PRO A 190 -32.91 3.56 -1.55
CA PRO A 190 -34.00 2.84 -2.22
C PRO A 190 -35.30 3.64 -2.09
N GLU A 191 -36.14 3.61 -3.12
CA GLU A 191 -37.44 4.30 -3.11
C GLU A 191 -38.32 3.79 -1.95
N ALA A 192 -39.09 4.71 -1.36
CA ALA A 192 -39.73 4.60 -0.05
C ALA A 192 -40.83 3.53 0.06
N THR A 193 -40.48 2.25 0.07
CA THR A 193 -41.46 1.16 0.29
C THR A 193 -41.13 0.20 1.43
N ALA A 194 -40.17 0.51 2.31
CA ALA A 194 -39.98 -0.30 3.52
C ALA A 194 -39.50 0.56 4.70
N GLU A 195 -40.46 1.09 5.46
CA GLU A 195 -40.22 1.60 6.81
C GLU A 195 -39.69 0.44 7.68
N GLY A 196 -38.45 0.57 8.19
CA GLY A 196 -37.97 -0.27 9.29
C GLY A 196 -36.65 -1.04 9.09
N ALA A 197 -36.05 -1.04 7.90
CA ALA A 197 -34.71 -1.62 7.70
C ALA A 197 -33.67 -0.50 7.55
N GLY A 198 -32.80 -0.33 8.55
CA GLY A 198 -31.65 0.58 8.44
C GLY A 198 -30.89 0.30 7.14
N HIS A 199 -30.79 1.29 6.26
CA HIS A 199 -30.19 1.11 4.95
C HIS A 199 -28.67 0.99 5.12
N THR A 200 -28.14 -0.22 4.95
CA THR A 200 -26.72 -0.49 5.16
C THR A 200 -25.95 -0.28 3.86
N LEU A 201 -25.04 0.70 3.87
CA LEU A 201 -23.89 0.66 2.98
C LEU A 201 -23.21 -0.70 3.20
N SER A 202 -22.92 -1.43 2.11
CA SER A 202 -22.30 -2.75 2.23
C SER A 202 -21.04 -2.67 3.09
N GLU A 203 -20.88 -3.59 4.05
CA GLU A 203 -19.65 -3.71 4.86
C GLU A 203 -18.40 -3.78 3.95
N CYS A 204 -18.55 -4.36 2.75
CA CYS A 204 -17.53 -4.41 1.71
C CYS A 204 -17.04 -3.01 1.26
N ALA A 205 -17.92 -2.01 1.15
CA ALA A 205 -17.54 -0.66 0.74
C ALA A 205 -16.65 0.04 1.78
N LEU A 206 -16.89 -0.21 3.07
CA LEU A 206 -16.04 0.33 4.14
C LEU A 206 -14.67 -0.37 4.19
N VAL A 207 -14.65 -1.68 3.95
CA VAL A 207 -13.39 -2.44 3.83
C VAL A 207 -12.58 -1.91 2.65
N LYS A 208 -13.19 -1.66 1.50
CA LYS A 208 -12.53 -1.02 0.34
C LYS A 208 -11.82 0.30 0.71
N CYS A 209 -12.43 1.15 1.52
CA CYS A 209 -11.80 2.39 1.99
C CYS A 209 -10.54 2.13 2.84
N VAL A 210 -10.56 1.10 3.69
CA VAL A 210 -9.39 0.68 4.49
C VAL A 210 -8.31 0.14 3.57
N VAL A 211 -8.68 -0.73 2.63
CA VAL A 211 -7.75 -1.34 1.68
C VAL A 211 -7.05 -0.30 0.81
N GLN A 212 -7.78 0.69 0.30
CA GLN A 212 -7.19 1.80 -0.46
C GLN A 212 -6.14 2.55 0.37
N LEU A 213 -6.41 2.80 1.66
CA LEU A 213 -5.44 3.48 2.53
C LEU A 213 -4.18 2.63 2.73
N GLU A 214 -4.33 1.33 2.94
CA GLU A 214 -3.18 0.42 3.09
C GLU A 214 -2.39 0.29 1.79
N LEU A 215 -3.06 0.23 0.63
CA LEU A 215 -2.41 0.21 -0.68
C LEU A 215 -1.59 1.48 -0.93
N LEU A 216 -2.08 2.64 -0.48
CA LEU A 216 -1.32 3.89 -0.53
C LEU A 216 -0.04 3.81 0.32
N HIS A 217 -0.11 3.26 1.54
CA HIS A 217 1.10 3.03 2.36
C HIS A 217 2.06 2.05 1.70
N ALA A 218 1.56 0.99 1.07
CA ALA A 218 2.42 0.03 0.37
C ALA A 218 3.14 0.67 -0.82
N VAL A 219 2.45 1.48 -1.63
CA VAL A 219 3.09 2.21 -2.75
C VAL A 219 4.08 3.25 -2.22
N GLU A 220 3.76 3.90 -1.11
CA GLU A 220 4.69 4.79 -0.42
C GLU A 220 5.99 4.06 -0.07
N ASP A 221 5.91 2.94 0.66
CA ASP A 221 7.10 2.19 1.07
C ASP A 221 7.92 1.70 -0.13
N ILE A 222 7.25 1.29 -1.21
CA ILE A 222 7.87 0.79 -2.43
C ILE A 222 8.64 1.92 -3.16
N LEU A 223 8.07 3.12 -3.25
CA LEU A 223 8.61 4.22 -4.07
C LEU A 223 9.47 5.20 -3.29
N LEU A 224 9.28 5.31 -1.98
CA LEU A 224 9.93 6.31 -1.14
C LEU A 224 10.70 5.61 -0.01
N PRO A 225 11.91 6.08 0.32
CA PRO A 225 12.67 5.51 1.43
C PRO A 225 11.94 5.78 2.75
N GLN A 226 11.99 4.85 3.72
CA GLN A 226 11.36 5.02 5.05
C GLN A 226 11.85 6.23 5.85
N ARG A 227 12.89 6.94 5.36
CA ARG A 227 13.38 8.23 5.90
C ARG A 227 12.93 9.45 5.10
N PHE A 228 11.87 9.37 4.30
CA PHE A 228 11.26 10.56 3.67
C PHE A 228 10.46 11.41 4.67
N ASP A 229 10.63 11.15 5.97
CA ASP A 229 10.22 12.03 7.06
C ASP A 229 11.07 13.30 7.06
N LEU A 230 10.37 14.42 6.93
CA LEU A 230 10.85 15.70 7.39
C LEU A 230 11.11 15.62 8.91
N PRO A 231 12.15 16.28 9.45
CA PRO A 231 12.35 16.31 10.89
C PRO A 231 11.16 17.03 11.55
N THR A 232 10.26 16.24 12.12
CA THR A 232 9.29 16.66 13.13
C THR A 232 9.88 16.34 14.50
N ASN A 233 9.74 17.26 15.46
CA ASN A 233 10.26 17.16 16.83
C ASN A 233 9.59 16.07 17.69
N GLU A 234 9.00 15.04 17.09
CA GLU A 234 8.46 13.90 17.82
C GLU A 234 9.54 12.81 17.89
N ALA A 235 9.87 12.41 19.12
CA ALA A 235 10.94 11.46 19.40
C ALA A 235 10.72 10.13 18.66
N PRO A 236 11.76 9.57 18.02
CA PRO A 236 11.66 8.28 17.36
C PRO A 236 11.44 7.19 18.40
N SER A 237 10.26 6.60 18.43
CA SER A 237 10.06 5.31 19.07
C SER A 237 10.07 4.23 17.99
N ARG A 238 11.10 3.38 18.07
CA ARG A 238 11.20 1.97 17.66
C ARG A 238 12.29 1.63 16.62
N SER A 239 13.12 0.67 17.07
CA SER A 239 13.72 -0.41 16.30
C SER A 239 14.76 -0.01 15.25
N GLU A 240 16.03 -0.14 15.63
CA GLU A 240 17.17 -0.24 14.71
C GLU A 240 16.96 -1.43 13.76
N CYS A 241 16.46 -1.17 12.54
CA CYS A 241 16.52 -2.10 11.42
C CYS A 241 17.39 -1.43 10.34
N PRO A 242 18.46 -2.08 9.85
CA PRO A 242 19.38 -1.47 8.90
C PRO A 242 18.66 -1.13 7.59
N SER A 243 18.83 0.11 7.14
CA SER A 243 18.38 0.73 5.89
C SER A 243 17.52 -0.16 4.96
N ARG A 244 16.20 -0.20 5.20
CA ARG A 244 15.24 -0.64 4.17
C ARG A 244 15.14 0.48 3.12
N GLY A 245 15.90 0.34 2.05
CA GLY A 245 15.80 1.20 0.86
C GLY A 245 14.43 1.05 0.18
N SER A 246 14.08 1.99 -0.69
CA SER A 246 12.91 1.88 -1.58
C SER A 246 13.22 1.00 -2.79
N ALA A 247 12.21 0.37 -3.38
CA ALA A 247 12.34 -0.36 -4.64
C ALA A 247 12.40 0.55 -5.89
N TYR A 248 12.26 1.87 -5.73
CA TYR A 248 12.25 2.87 -6.81
C TYR A 248 13.38 2.70 -7.84
N GLU A 249 14.59 2.38 -7.40
CA GLU A 249 15.78 2.25 -8.27
C GLU A 249 15.70 1.04 -9.21
N TYR A 250 14.87 0.05 -8.89
CA TYR A 250 14.69 -1.17 -9.68
C TYR A 250 13.52 -1.07 -10.68
N LEU A 251 12.71 -0.01 -10.60
CA LEU A 251 11.53 0.18 -11.45
C LEU A 251 11.88 0.95 -12.73
N SER A 252 11.33 0.53 -13.88
CA SER A 252 11.39 1.32 -15.11
C SER A 252 10.58 2.62 -14.97
N THR A 253 10.85 3.60 -15.84
CA THR A 253 10.12 4.89 -15.84
C THR A 253 8.63 4.67 -16.11
N GLU A 254 8.31 3.72 -16.97
CA GLU A 254 6.93 3.31 -17.25
C GLU A 254 6.21 2.81 -15.99
N TYR A 255 6.86 1.98 -15.17
CA TYR A 255 6.26 1.46 -13.94
C TYR A 255 6.08 2.55 -12.88
N VAL A 256 7.06 3.43 -12.69
CA VAL A 256 6.92 4.56 -11.75
C VAL A 256 5.77 5.49 -12.19
N THR A 257 5.68 5.81 -13.48
CA THR A 257 4.59 6.63 -14.01
C THR A 257 3.24 5.95 -13.88
N ALA A 258 3.15 4.64 -14.10
CA ALA A 258 1.90 3.89 -13.90
C ALA A 258 1.45 3.91 -12.43
N LEU A 259 2.39 3.79 -11.48
CA LEU A 259 2.10 3.91 -10.05
C LEU A 259 1.71 5.35 -9.66
N LEU A 260 2.28 6.38 -10.28
CA LEU A 260 1.82 7.76 -10.11
C LEU A 260 0.37 7.96 -10.58
N GLN A 261 -0.02 7.36 -11.71
CA GLN A 261 -1.38 7.48 -12.22
C GLN A 261 -2.42 6.90 -11.26
N ILE A 262 -2.15 5.75 -10.62
CA ILE A 262 -3.08 5.18 -9.63
C ILE A 262 -3.13 6.01 -8.34
N LEU A 263 -2.01 6.59 -7.90
CA LEU A 263 -1.99 7.55 -6.77
C LEU A 263 -2.87 8.76 -7.07
N LEU A 264 -2.76 9.33 -8.28
CA LEU A 264 -3.59 10.45 -8.71
C LEU A 264 -5.07 10.08 -8.80
N LYS A 265 -5.41 8.91 -9.36
CA LYS A 265 -6.80 8.41 -9.39
C LYS A 265 -7.38 8.28 -7.98
N SER A 266 -6.63 7.70 -7.05
CA SER A 266 -7.04 7.56 -5.64
C SER A 266 -7.21 8.92 -4.97
N HIS A 267 -6.31 9.87 -5.22
CA HIS A 267 -6.40 11.24 -4.70
C HIS A 267 -7.66 11.94 -5.19
N ASN A 268 -7.88 11.96 -6.51
CA ASN A 268 -9.03 12.61 -7.13
C ASN A 268 -10.35 12.02 -6.61
N PHE A 269 -10.44 10.70 -6.49
CA PHE A 269 -11.63 10.06 -5.92
C PHE A 269 -11.91 10.53 -4.49
N ALA A 270 -10.90 10.45 -3.61
CA ALA A 270 -11.05 10.83 -2.21
C ALA A 270 -11.45 12.30 -2.05
N LYS A 271 -10.81 13.18 -2.83
CA LYS A 271 -11.11 14.61 -2.87
C LYS A 271 -12.52 14.90 -3.40
N SER A 272 -12.92 14.29 -4.52
CA SER A 272 -14.27 14.45 -5.07
C SER A 272 -15.35 13.98 -4.09
N PHE A 273 -15.11 12.87 -3.38
CA PHE A 273 -16.02 12.42 -2.32
C PHE A 273 -16.09 13.42 -1.17
N ASN A 274 -14.94 13.94 -0.71
CA ASN A 274 -14.89 14.91 0.39
C ASN A 274 -15.58 16.23 0.04
N ALA A 275 -15.45 16.70 -1.19
CA ALA A 275 -16.12 17.90 -1.71
C ALA A 275 -17.64 17.71 -1.91
N ASN A 276 -18.11 16.48 -2.14
CA ASN A 276 -19.52 16.19 -2.37
C ASN A 276 -20.32 16.10 -1.06
N LEU A 277 -20.61 17.26 -0.46
CA LEU A 277 -21.39 17.36 0.77
C LEU A 277 -22.78 16.71 0.64
N GLN A 278 -23.44 16.86 -0.53
CA GLN A 278 -24.76 16.27 -0.77
C GLN A 278 -24.72 14.75 -0.63
N GLN A 279 -23.78 14.09 -1.31
CA GLN A 279 -23.63 12.63 -1.24
C GLN A 279 -23.29 12.15 0.18
N ARG A 280 -22.40 12.86 0.87
CA ARG A 280 -22.04 12.55 2.26
C ARG A 280 -23.23 12.71 3.22
N GLN A 281 -24.06 13.72 3.01
CA GLN A 281 -25.30 13.92 3.77
C GLN A 281 -26.33 12.84 3.45
N LEU A 282 -26.44 12.38 2.20
CA LEU A 282 -27.33 11.26 1.84
C LEU A 282 -26.95 9.98 2.59
N LEU A 283 -25.67 9.62 2.60
CA LEU A 283 -25.15 8.48 3.35
C LEU A 283 -25.43 8.59 4.86
N LEU A 284 -25.30 9.80 5.43
CA LEU A 284 -25.60 10.06 6.84
C LEU A 284 -27.10 9.95 7.14
N LYS A 285 -27.96 10.57 6.31
CA LYS A 285 -29.42 10.56 6.47
C LYS A 285 -30.00 9.16 6.29
N ALA A 286 -29.42 8.36 5.40
CA ALA A 286 -29.80 6.96 5.22
C ALA A 286 -29.39 6.05 6.40
N GLY A 287 -28.66 6.58 7.39
CA GLY A 287 -28.22 5.82 8.56
C GLY A 287 -27.06 4.86 8.28
N CYS A 288 -26.42 4.94 7.10
CA CYS A 288 -25.29 4.07 6.75
C CYS A 288 -24.10 4.26 7.68
N LEU A 289 -23.90 5.47 8.20
CA LEU A 289 -22.79 5.85 9.07
C LEU A 289 -23.28 6.79 10.17
N LYS A 290 -22.72 6.66 11.37
CA LYS A 290 -23.10 7.46 12.56
C LYS A 290 -22.66 8.93 12.49
N LYS A 291 -21.69 9.24 11.62
CA LYS A 291 -21.10 10.57 11.46
C LYS A 291 -20.93 10.85 9.98
N LEU A 292 -20.83 12.12 9.62
CA LEU A 292 -20.60 12.55 8.24
C LEU A 292 -19.32 11.89 7.70
N PRO A 293 -19.41 10.96 6.72
CA PRO A 293 -18.25 10.24 6.22
C PRO A 293 -17.22 11.17 5.59
N HIS A 294 -15.95 10.78 5.56
CA HIS A 294 -14.91 11.45 4.79
C HIS A 294 -13.74 10.51 4.50
N LEU A 295 -12.97 10.80 3.46
CA LEU A 295 -11.75 10.10 3.05
C LEU A 295 -10.51 10.98 3.21
N LEU A 296 -10.50 11.88 4.21
CA LEU A 296 -9.40 12.82 4.44
C LEU A 296 -8.04 12.13 4.62
N LYS A 297 -7.99 10.92 5.20
CA LYS A 297 -6.74 10.16 5.34
C LYS A 297 -6.20 9.77 3.97
N GLN A 298 -7.07 9.20 3.12
CA GLN A 298 -6.72 8.77 1.76
C GLN A 298 -6.34 9.97 0.89
N GLU A 299 -7.11 11.05 0.92
CA GLU A 299 -6.84 12.27 0.14
C GLU A 299 -5.46 12.84 0.48
N LYS A 300 -5.15 13.00 1.78
CA LYS A 300 -3.91 13.62 2.21
C LYS A 300 -2.69 12.73 2.03
N LEU A 301 -2.83 11.43 2.29
CA LEU A 301 -1.75 10.48 2.08
C LEU A 301 -1.42 10.37 0.58
N SER A 302 -2.43 10.15 -0.28
CA SER A 302 -2.22 10.06 -1.72
C SER A 302 -1.58 11.33 -2.28
N GLN A 303 -2.01 12.53 -1.86
CA GLN A 303 -1.36 13.79 -2.23
C GLN A 303 0.10 13.86 -1.78
N ARG A 304 0.39 13.46 -0.53
CA ARG A 304 1.76 13.46 0.01
C ARG A 304 2.68 12.57 -0.80
N VAL A 305 2.27 11.32 -1.01
CA VAL A 305 3.06 10.31 -1.74
C VAL A 305 3.25 10.77 -3.19
N TYR A 306 2.20 11.28 -3.82
CA TYR A 306 2.27 11.80 -5.19
C TYR A 306 3.26 12.97 -5.32
N ILE A 307 3.19 13.98 -4.44
CA ILE A 307 4.14 15.10 -4.40
C ILE A 307 5.57 14.60 -4.16
N ALA A 308 5.77 13.71 -3.19
CA ALA A 308 7.08 13.17 -2.85
C ALA A 308 7.72 12.39 -4.01
N VAL A 309 6.94 11.53 -4.69
CA VAL A 309 7.42 10.78 -5.85
C VAL A 309 7.73 11.71 -7.03
N LEU A 310 6.89 12.71 -7.29
CA LEU A 310 7.17 13.71 -8.33
C LEU A 310 8.46 14.48 -8.04
N LEU A 311 8.65 14.97 -6.80
CA LEU A 311 9.90 15.62 -6.39
C LEU A 311 11.10 14.70 -6.56
N ARG A 312 10.96 13.40 -6.25
CA ARG A 312 12.02 12.40 -6.43
C ARG A 312 12.36 12.20 -7.91
N ILE A 313 11.37 12.02 -8.78
CA ILE A 313 11.58 11.92 -10.25
C ILE A 313 12.26 13.18 -10.77
N TYR A 314 11.85 14.32 -10.25
CA TYR A 314 12.35 15.64 -10.66
C TYR A 314 13.79 15.90 -10.21
N GLU A 315 14.34 15.11 -9.27
CA GLU A 315 15.77 15.10 -8.90
C GLU A 315 16.56 13.96 -9.57
N ASP A 316 15.87 12.97 -10.15
CA ASP A 316 16.45 11.76 -10.72
C ASP A 316 16.94 11.98 -12.16
N HIS A 317 18.26 12.00 -12.33
CA HIS A 317 18.90 12.24 -13.63
C HIS A 317 18.76 11.04 -14.59
N SER A 318 18.41 9.85 -14.09
CA SER A 318 18.14 8.69 -14.95
C SER A 318 16.79 8.77 -15.66
N ARG A 319 15.91 9.70 -15.25
CA ARG A 319 14.54 9.86 -15.75
C ARG A 319 14.27 11.26 -16.30
N GLN A 320 15.27 11.86 -16.93
CA GLN A 320 15.17 13.21 -17.51
C GLN A 320 14.09 13.33 -18.59
N ASP A 321 13.81 12.23 -19.30
CA ASP A 321 12.80 12.13 -20.35
C ASP A 321 11.39 12.48 -19.87
N VAL A 322 11.09 12.25 -18.59
CA VAL A 322 9.77 12.54 -17.99
C VAL A 322 9.75 13.79 -17.12
N TRP A 323 10.84 14.56 -17.02
CA TRP A 323 10.90 15.74 -16.17
C TRP A 323 9.85 16.80 -16.52
N GLY A 324 9.61 17.06 -17.81
CA GLY A 324 8.58 18.02 -18.23
C GLY A 324 7.18 17.62 -17.76
N SER A 325 6.82 16.34 -17.93
CA SER A 325 5.54 15.82 -17.45
C SER A 325 5.43 15.85 -15.93
N ALA A 326 6.52 15.52 -15.22
CA ALA A 326 6.57 15.59 -13.76
C ALA A 326 6.42 17.03 -13.25
N GLU A 327 7.02 18.01 -13.93
CA GLU A 327 6.92 19.43 -13.61
C GLU A 327 5.48 19.93 -13.73
N GLU A 328 4.81 19.65 -14.85
CA GLU A 328 3.40 20.03 -15.06
C GLU A 328 2.47 19.43 -14.00
N GLN A 329 2.66 18.13 -13.71
CA GLN A 329 1.89 17.42 -12.70
C GLN A 329 2.15 17.97 -11.29
N LEU A 330 3.40 18.30 -10.96
CA LEU A 330 3.79 18.90 -9.69
C LEU A 330 3.21 20.29 -9.53
N ILE A 331 3.21 21.11 -10.59
CA ILE A 331 2.56 22.44 -10.62
C ILE A 331 1.08 22.32 -10.32
N SER A 332 0.39 21.42 -11.01
CA SER A 332 -1.05 21.23 -10.84
C SER A 332 -1.41 20.85 -9.40
N ILE A 333 -0.77 19.82 -8.85
CA ILE A 333 -1.08 19.34 -7.49
C ILE A 333 -0.62 20.34 -6.41
N ALA A 334 0.44 21.08 -6.65
CA ALA A 334 0.95 22.09 -5.72
C ALA A 334 0.02 23.29 -5.59
N VAL A 335 -0.45 23.85 -6.71
CA VAL A 335 -1.42 24.96 -6.69
C VAL A 335 -2.67 24.54 -5.93
N ASP A 336 -3.14 23.32 -6.20
CA ASP A 336 -4.27 22.75 -5.50
C ASP A 336 -4.04 22.61 -3.99
N ALA A 337 -2.89 22.06 -3.58
CA ALA A 337 -2.51 21.94 -2.18
C ALA A 337 -2.41 23.29 -1.46
N ILE A 338 -1.87 24.33 -2.11
CA ILE A 338 -1.80 25.69 -1.55
C ILE A 338 -3.22 26.24 -1.36
N ASN A 339 -4.09 26.12 -2.36
CA ASN A 339 -5.47 26.61 -2.27
C ASN A 339 -6.27 25.87 -1.19
N THR A 340 -6.14 24.55 -1.09
CA THR A 340 -6.75 23.78 0.00
C THR A 340 -6.24 24.24 1.36
N CYS A 341 -4.94 24.52 1.49
CA CYS A 341 -4.38 25.05 2.74
C CYS A 341 -4.96 26.43 3.08
N ILE A 342 -5.10 27.34 2.10
CA ILE A 342 -5.74 28.65 2.29
C ILE A 342 -7.17 28.49 2.82
N GLU A 343 -7.99 27.66 2.18
CA GLU A 343 -9.38 27.39 2.59
C GLU A 343 -9.45 26.80 4.02
N GLU A 344 -8.56 25.88 4.36
CA GLU A 344 -8.49 25.29 5.70
C GLU A 344 -8.02 26.29 6.78
N GLN A 345 -7.12 27.22 6.44
CA GLN A 345 -6.70 28.27 7.38
C GLN A 345 -7.86 29.24 7.66
N SER A 346 -8.66 29.56 6.64
CA SER A 346 -9.84 30.42 6.77
C SER A 346 -11.00 29.80 7.57
N THR A 347 -11.04 28.48 7.76
CA THR A 347 -12.13 27.76 8.44
C THR A 347 -11.71 27.23 9.80
N SER A 348 -12.52 27.35 10.86
CA SER A 348 -12.17 27.01 12.27
C SER A 348 -11.79 25.54 12.59
N ASN A 349 -11.59 24.66 11.60
CA ASN A 349 -11.37 23.22 11.81
C ASN A 349 -9.88 22.85 11.99
N GLU A 350 -9.38 22.88 13.23
CA GLU A 350 -7.97 22.63 13.58
C GLU A 350 -7.40 21.27 13.15
N ARG A 351 -8.20 20.19 13.12
CA ARG A 351 -7.72 18.84 12.76
C ARG A 351 -7.53 18.65 11.26
N ALA A 352 -8.26 19.39 10.42
CA ALA A 352 -8.03 19.38 8.98
C ALA A 352 -6.68 20.05 8.65
N ARG A 353 -6.35 21.14 9.35
CA ARG A 353 -5.18 21.97 9.06
C ARG A 353 -3.82 21.27 9.19
N SER A 354 -3.63 20.34 10.15
CA SER A 354 -2.29 19.84 10.50
C SER A 354 -1.62 19.03 9.40
N THR A 355 -2.34 18.12 8.74
CA THR A 355 -1.77 17.24 7.71
C THR A 355 -1.63 17.95 6.35
N SER A 356 -2.58 18.80 5.95
CA SER A 356 -2.47 19.58 4.71
C SER A 356 -1.32 20.58 4.79
N THR A 357 -1.08 21.13 5.98
CA THR A 357 0.13 21.91 6.30
C THR A 357 1.41 21.08 6.11
N GLY A 358 1.42 19.81 6.54
CA GLY A 358 2.56 18.90 6.33
C GLY A 358 2.89 18.68 4.85
N ASN A 359 1.87 18.46 4.01
CA ASN A 359 2.05 18.28 2.57
C ASN A 359 2.58 19.55 1.89
N LEU A 360 2.11 20.73 2.32
CA LEU A 360 2.63 21.99 1.83
C LEU A 360 4.09 22.21 2.26
N ILE A 361 4.45 21.92 3.51
CA ILE A 361 5.84 21.99 3.98
C ILE A 361 6.76 21.08 3.14
N LEU A 362 6.29 19.87 2.82
CA LEU A 362 7.00 18.94 1.95
C LEU A 362 7.29 19.55 0.58
N LEU A 363 6.25 20.10 -0.06
CA LEU A 363 6.39 20.79 -1.33
C LEU A 363 7.41 21.94 -1.24
N LEU A 364 7.26 22.85 -0.28
CA LEU A 364 8.11 24.03 -0.14
C LEU A 364 9.57 23.65 0.10
N ARG A 365 9.84 22.65 0.94
CA ARG A 365 11.21 22.17 1.18
C ARG A 365 11.82 21.45 -0.02
N GLY A 366 11.01 20.73 -0.80
CA GLY A 366 11.44 20.18 -2.08
C GLY A 366 11.88 21.28 -3.05
N LEU A 367 11.07 22.34 -3.18
CA LEU A 367 11.41 23.50 -4.00
C LEU A 367 12.68 24.21 -3.53
N LEU A 368 12.85 24.39 -2.22
CA LEU A 368 14.05 25.01 -1.65
C LEU A 368 15.35 24.26 -1.97
N ARG A 369 15.27 22.95 -2.21
CA ARG A 369 16.39 22.11 -2.64
C ARG A 369 16.59 22.05 -4.15
N SER A 370 15.56 22.40 -4.93
CA SER A 370 15.61 22.31 -6.39
C SER A 370 16.61 23.31 -7.01
N PRO A 371 17.20 23.02 -8.19
CA PRO A 371 18.02 23.98 -8.95
C PRO A 371 17.29 25.28 -9.30
N SER A 372 18.03 26.36 -9.56
CA SER A 372 17.46 27.70 -9.82
C SER A 372 16.46 27.73 -10.96
N GLU A 373 16.74 27.07 -12.08
CA GLU A 373 15.83 27.04 -13.25
C GLU A 373 14.46 26.44 -12.88
N LYS A 374 14.47 25.24 -12.29
CA LYS A 374 13.28 24.53 -11.80
C LYS A 374 12.51 25.35 -10.77
N PHE A 375 13.23 25.93 -9.80
CA PHE A 375 12.64 26.82 -8.79
C PHE A 375 11.88 28.00 -9.42
N ARG A 376 12.47 28.66 -10.42
CA ARG A 376 11.86 29.81 -11.10
C ARG A 376 10.54 29.43 -11.80
N THR A 377 10.52 28.31 -12.52
CA THR A 377 9.30 27.81 -13.18
C THR A 377 8.15 27.61 -12.19
N HIS A 378 8.45 27.00 -11.05
CA HIS A 378 7.49 26.76 -9.98
C HIS A 378 7.01 28.05 -9.32
N ILE A 379 7.93 28.94 -8.92
CA ILE A 379 7.57 30.20 -8.25
C ILE A 379 6.72 31.10 -9.15
N ALA A 380 6.96 31.14 -10.46
CA ALA A 380 6.13 31.88 -11.40
C ALA A 380 4.64 31.49 -11.32
N ARG A 381 4.33 30.24 -10.93
CA ARG A 381 2.96 29.75 -10.75
C ARG A 381 2.47 29.86 -9.31
N TYR A 382 3.36 29.72 -8.33
CA TYR A 382 2.98 29.67 -6.91
C TYR A 382 2.98 31.02 -6.21
N TYR A 383 3.65 32.04 -6.76
CA TYR A 383 3.85 33.32 -6.09
C TYR A 383 2.55 33.94 -5.58
N ARG A 384 1.55 34.10 -6.44
CA ARG A 384 0.26 34.69 -6.06
C ARG A 384 -0.46 33.87 -4.97
N PRO A 385 -0.66 32.54 -5.12
CA PRO A 385 -1.19 31.71 -4.03
C PRO A 385 -0.41 31.81 -2.71
N LEU A 386 0.93 31.80 -2.76
CA LEU A 386 1.76 31.89 -1.55
C LEU A 386 1.62 33.25 -0.84
N VAL A 387 1.50 34.34 -1.60
CA VAL A 387 1.21 35.67 -1.02
C VAL A 387 -0.17 35.69 -0.36
N SER A 388 -1.19 35.10 -1.01
CA SER A 388 -2.52 34.98 -0.39
C SER A 388 -2.49 34.19 0.92
N LEU A 389 -1.68 33.13 1.00
CA LEU A 389 -1.48 32.37 2.23
C LEU A 389 -0.78 33.19 3.33
N LEU A 390 0.21 34.03 2.98
CA LEU A 390 0.88 34.93 3.94
C LEU A 390 -0.07 35.96 4.56
N CYS A 391 -1.14 36.34 3.86
CA CYS A 391 -2.14 37.26 4.38
C CYS A 391 -3.02 36.64 5.48
N LEU A 392 -2.93 35.33 5.70
CA LEU A 392 -3.68 34.62 6.74
C LEU A 392 -2.83 34.42 8.01
N GLU A 393 -3.51 34.22 9.14
CA GLU A 393 -2.83 33.88 10.40
C GLU A 393 -2.34 32.43 10.39
N ILE A 394 -1.07 32.23 10.06
CA ILE A 394 -0.45 30.90 10.02
C ILE A 394 0.02 30.48 11.41
N LYS A 395 -0.78 29.66 12.11
CA LYS A 395 -0.42 29.15 13.44
C LYS A 395 0.81 28.22 13.44
N ASN A 396 0.99 27.42 12.39
CA ASN A 396 2.08 26.45 12.32
C ASN A 396 3.43 27.14 12.06
N SER A 397 4.36 27.07 13.02
CA SER A 397 5.67 27.73 12.93
C SER A 397 6.54 27.16 11.82
N THR A 398 6.52 25.84 11.60
CA THR A 398 7.30 25.18 10.54
C THR A 398 6.89 25.64 9.15
N LEU A 399 5.58 25.80 8.91
CA LEU A 399 5.06 26.34 7.66
C LEU A 399 5.49 27.81 7.48
N ARG A 400 5.39 28.63 8.53
CA ARG A 400 5.87 30.02 8.48
C ARG A 400 7.35 30.11 8.13
N CYS A 401 8.19 29.29 8.75
CA CYS A 401 9.62 29.24 8.46
C CYS A 401 9.87 28.84 7.00
N ALA A 402 9.23 27.77 6.51
CA ALA A 402 9.39 27.30 5.13
C ALA A 402 8.95 28.36 4.10
N LEU A 403 7.84 29.07 4.36
CA LEU A 403 7.41 30.20 3.53
C LEU A 403 8.44 31.33 3.55
N GLY A 404 8.95 31.71 4.73
CA GLY A 404 9.99 32.72 4.85
C GLY A 404 11.24 32.38 4.03
N GLU A 405 11.71 31.13 4.10
CA GLU A 405 12.85 30.64 3.31
C GLU A 405 12.58 30.73 1.79
N ILE A 406 11.36 30.40 1.35
CA ILE A 406 10.95 30.54 -0.06
C ILE A 406 11.07 32.00 -0.50
N PHE A 407 10.46 32.94 0.23
CA PHE A 407 10.52 34.36 -0.13
C PHE A 407 11.96 34.92 -0.09
N LEU A 408 12.78 34.49 0.88
CA LEU A 408 14.19 34.85 0.90
C LEU A 408 14.94 34.31 -0.33
N ARG A 409 14.64 33.09 -0.77
CA ARG A 409 15.21 32.53 -1.99
C ARG A 409 14.75 33.27 -3.24
N ILE A 410 13.47 33.65 -3.32
CA ILE A 410 12.94 34.50 -4.42
C ILE A 410 13.74 35.81 -4.51
N THR A 411 13.96 36.49 -3.38
CA THR A 411 14.77 37.72 -3.34
C THR A 411 16.18 37.48 -3.88
N ARG A 412 16.86 36.40 -3.46
CA ARG A 412 18.21 36.09 -3.95
C ARG A 412 18.24 35.80 -5.45
N GLU A 413 17.25 35.08 -5.96
CA GLU A 413 17.19 34.60 -7.36
C GLU A 413 16.80 35.69 -8.37
N TYR A 414 16.01 36.68 -7.97
CA TYR A 414 15.45 37.69 -8.88
C TYR A 414 15.94 39.11 -8.56
N ILE A 415 16.17 39.45 -7.29
CA ILE A 415 16.52 40.83 -6.89
C ILE A 415 18.04 41.02 -6.83
N CYS A 416 18.79 40.06 -6.29
CA CYS A 416 20.24 40.20 -6.10
C CYS A 416 21.07 39.88 -7.35
N THR A 417 20.51 39.19 -8.35
CA THR A 417 21.22 38.69 -9.54
C THR A 417 20.84 39.41 -10.84
N GLY A 418 20.01 40.46 -10.78
CA GLY A 418 19.62 41.24 -11.97
C GLY A 418 18.68 40.52 -12.93
N GLY A 419 17.95 39.49 -12.47
CA GLY A 419 16.94 38.80 -13.27
C GLY A 419 15.73 39.70 -13.57
N ALA A 420 15.14 39.57 -14.77
CA ALA A 420 13.95 40.34 -15.15
C ALA A 420 12.79 40.10 -14.16
N PRO A 421 12.06 41.15 -13.73
CA PRO A 421 10.91 41.01 -12.83
C PRO A 421 9.72 40.31 -13.51
N PHE A 422 8.88 39.69 -12.68
CA PHE A 422 7.72 38.85 -13.00
C PHE A 422 6.75 39.42 -14.05
#